data_AF-A0ABD7ET84-F1
#
_entry.id   AF-A0ABD7ET84-F1
#
_cell.length_a   1.000
_cell.length_b   1.000
_cell.length_c   1.000
_cell.angle_alpha   90.00
_cell.angle_beta   90.00
_cell.angle_gamma   90.00
#
_symmetry.space_group_name_H-M   'P 1'
#
loop_
_entity.id
_entity.type
_entity.pdbx_description
1 polymer ?
#
loop_
_entity_poly.entity_id
_entity_poly.type
_entity_poly.pdbx_seq_one_letter_code
_entity_poly.pdbx_strand_id
1 'polypeptide(L)'
;MGHWFLRKTALALLTSLLFMISFTLFQYVSWWPALTEDTSLEWSGLSSERTFAELAPTMLEFSALLACVYLPLFLLIPRPLLLPLFAGLWLWQTYDLAFMTATASTWLPHEIIWSFILPHTHWLLLTLMSPLLLIRHAGRRLFAAAPASQK
;
A
#
# COMPACT_ATOMS: atom_id res chain seq x y z
N MET A 1 22.63 -23.15 -2.86
CA MET A 1 22.12 -22.10 -1.93
C MET A 1 21.67 -20.81 -2.63
N GLY A 2 22.40 -20.31 -3.64
CA GLY A 2 22.06 -19.05 -4.33
C GLY A 2 20.66 -18.98 -4.95
N HIS A 3 20.17 -20.04 -5.60
CA HIS A 3 18.88 -20.02 -6.29
C HIS A 3 17.65 -19.88 -5.37
N TRP A 4 17.74 -20.38 -4.14
CA TRP A 4 16.68 -20.27 -3.14
C TRP A 4 16.63 -18.86 -2.54
N PHE A 5 17.80 -18.29 -2.25
CA PHE A 5 17.93 -16.91 -1.80
C PHE A 5 17.41 -15.95 -2.88
N LEU A 6 17.82 -16.14 -4.13
CA LEU A 6 17.35 -15.35 -5.28
C LEU A 6 15.82 -15.36 -5.41
N ARG A 7 15.19 -16.54 -5.26
CA ARG A 7 13.73 -16.69 -5.29
C ARG A 7 13.04 -15.96 -4.13
N LYS A 8 13.63 -15.97 -2.93
CA LYS A 8 13.10 -15.23 -1.78
C LYS A 8 13.20 -13.73 -1.99
N THR A 9 14.34 -13.24 -2.46
CA THR A 9 14.56 -11.82 -2.73
C THR A 9 13.67 -11.31 -3.84
N ALA A 10 13.54 -12.07 -4.94
CA ALA A 10 12.61 -11.74 -6.02
C ALA A 10 11.15 -11.65 -5.53
N LEU A 11 10.71 -12.58 -4.69
CA LEU A 11 9.36 -12.56 -4.13
C LEU A 11 9.15 -11.37 -3.19
N ALA A 12 10.11 -11.07 -2.31
CA ALA A 12 10.01 -9.94 -1.37
C ALA A 12 10.00 -8.60 -2.12
N LEU A 13 10.86 -8.43 -3.12
CA LEU A 13 10.91 -7.25 -3.98
C LEU A 13 9.59 -7.08 -4.75
N LEU A 14 9.07 -8.16 -5.32
CA LEU A 14 7.82 -8.11 -6.05
C LEU A 14 6.62 -7.83 -5.13
N THR A 15 6.62 -8.36 -3.91
CA THR A 15 5.60 -8.09 -2.88
C THR A 15 5.63 -6.62 -2.44
N SER A 16 6.83 -6.06 -2.22
CA SER A 16 7.04 -4.65 -1.89
C SER A 16 6.59 -3.72 -3.03
N LEU A 17 6.95 -4.01 -4.28
CA LEU A 17 6.51 -3.22 -5.43
C LEU A 17 4.99 -3.27 -5.61
N LEU A 18 4.40 -4.46 -5.46
CA LEU A 18 2.95 -4.63 -5.51
C LEU A 18 2.24 -3.86 -4.40
N PHE A 19 2.81 -3.86 -3.20
CA PHE A 19 2.32 -3.06 -2.08
C PHE A 19 2.30 -1.58 -2.44
N MET A 20 3.43 -1.06 -2.92
CA MET A 20 3.59 0.34 -3.33
C MET A 20 2.56 0.72 -4.40
N ILE A 21 2.50 -0.03 -5.51
CA ILE A 21 1.60 0.27 -6.63
C ILE A 21 0.13 0.20 -6.21
N SER A 22 -0.24 -0.85 -5.47
CA SER A 22 -1.59 -1.04 -4.96
C SER A 22 -2.03 0.14 -4.09
N PHE A 23 -1.18 0.53 -3.14
CA PHE A 23 -1.45 1.63 -2.25
C PHE A 23 -1.53 2.96 -3.01
N THR A 24 -0.57 3.26 -3.89
CA THR A 24 -0.56 4.50 -4.69
C THR A 24 -1.81 4.64 -5.56
N LEU A 25 -2.24 3.56 -6.22
CA LEU A 25 -3.48 3.58 -7.02
C LEU A 25 -4.71 3.86 -6.16
N PHE A 26 -4.79 3.23 -4.98
CA PHE A 26 -5.88 3.47 -4.04
C PHE A 26 -5.90 4.93 -3.56
N GLN A 27 -4.73 5.50 -3.25
CA GLN A 27 -4.62 6.90 -2.87
C GLN A 27 -5.12 7.79 -4.00
N TYR A 28 -4.63 7.58 -5.22
CA TYR A 28 -5.04 8.39 -6.35
C TYR A 28 -6.55 8.38 -6.54
N VAL A 29 -7.20 7.21 -6.49
CA VAL A 29 -8.66 7.10 -6.62
C VAL A 29 -9.39 7.75 -5.44
N SER A 30 -8.93 7.51 -4.21
CA SER A 30 -9.61 7.99 -2.99
C SER A 30 -9.59 9.51 -2.87
N TRP A 31 -8.52 10.13 -3.35
CA TRP A 31 -8.30 11.58 -3.29
C TRP A 31 -8.51 12.26 -4.64
N TRP A 32 -8.86 11.52 -5.70
CA TRP A 32 -9.12 12.07 -7.03
C TRP A 32 -10.14 13.21 -7.00
N PRO A 33 -11.29 13.10 -6.31
CA PRO A 33 -12.24 14.21 -6.23
C PRO A 33 -11.62 15.47 -5.63
N ALA A 34 -10.80 15.32 -4.57
CA ALA A 34 -10.09 16.42 -3.94
C ALA A 34 -8.95 17.01 -4.80
N LEU A 35 -8.42 16.24 -5.76
CA LEU A 35 -7.41 16.68 -6.73
C LEU A 35 -8.02 17.44 -7.91
N THR A 36 -9.24 17.10 -8.31
CA THR A 36 -9.88 17.65 -9.54
C THR A 36 -10.89 18.75 -9.27
N GLU A 37 -11.54 18.74 -8.11
CA GLU A 37 -12.43 19.81 -7.72
C GLU A 37 -11.57 20.89 -7.05
N ASP A 38 -11.53 22.08 -7.66
CA ASP A 38 -10.78 23.28 -7.25
C ASP A 38 -11.35 23.85 -5.93
N THR A 39 -11.29 23.04 -4.90
CA THR A 39 -12.01 23.25 -3.67
C THR A 39 -10.99 23.68 -2.63
N SER A 40 -10.87 25.00 -2.56
CA SER A 40 -10.65 25.77 -1.33
C SER A 40 -11.65 25.45 -0.20
N LEU A 41 -12.24 24.24 -0.17
CA LEU A 41 -13.11 23.73 0.87
C LEU A 41 -12.25 23.44 2.10
N GLU A 42 -12.13 24.48 2.93
CA GLU A 42 -11.97 24.37 4.38
C GLU A 42 -10.72 23.64 4.90
N TRP A 43 -9.70 23.36 4.10
CA TRP A 43 -8.40 22.87 4.59
C TRP A 43 -7.67 23.87 5.51
N SER A 44 -8.17 25.11 5.63
CA SER A 44 -7.51 26.21 6.34
C SER A 44 -7.82 26.26 7.84
N GLY A 45 -6.96 25.59 8.61
CA GLY A 45 -6.77 25.89 10.04
C GLY A 45 -5.46 26.63 10.31
N LEU A 46 -4.35 26.27 9.64
CA LEU A 46 -3.03 26.81 9.97
C LEU A 46 -2.05 27.04 8.79
N SER A 47 -2.41 26.77 7.54
CA SER A 47 -1.55 27.15 6.40
C SER A 47 -2.32 27.21 5.09
N SER A 48 -2.67 28.42 4.66
CA SER A 48 -3.32 28.71 3.38
C SER A 48 -2.39 28.51 2.15
N GLU A 49 -1.27 27.82 2.29
CA GLU A 49 -0.23 27.75 1.24
C GLU A 49 -0.09 26.39 0.56
N ARG A 50 -0.54 25.26 1.14
CA ARG A 50 -0.37 23.94 0.50
C ARG A 50 -1.67 23.33 0.04
N THR A 51 -1.83 23.21 -1.27
CA THR A 51 -2.90 22.42 -1.90
C THR A 51 -2.59 20.91 -1.78
N PHE A 52 -3.60 20.03 -1.87
CA PHE A 52 -3.36 18.57 -1.88
C PHE A 52 -2.42 18.16 -3.04
N ALA A 53 -2.39 18.91 -4.14
CA ALA A 53 -1.42 18.73 -5.22
C ALA A 53 0.05 18.88 -4.76
N GLU A 54 0.31 19.69 -3.73
CA GLU A 54 1.64 19.81 -3.11
C GLU A 54 1.92 18.69 -2.10
N LEU A 55 0.89 18.12 -1.46
CA LEU A 55 1.04 16.98 -0.55
C LEU A 55 1.18 15.64 -1.28
N ALA A 56 0.52 15.48 -2.43
CA ALA A 56 0.53 14.25 -3.24
C ALA A 56 1.96 13.71 -3.52
N PRO A 57 2.95 14.51 -3.96
CA PRO A 57 4.31 14.01 -4.16
C PRO A 57 4.96 13.54 -2.85
N THR A 58 4.74 14.24 -1.73
CA THR A 58 5.26 13.82 -0.41
C THR A 58 4.63 12.51 0.07
N MET A 59 3.33 12.33 -0.15
CA MET A 59 2.63 11.06 0.16
C MET A 59 3.14 9.89 -0.68
N LEU A 60 3.47 10.16 -1.95
CA LEU A 60 3.97 9.16 -2.89
C LEU A 60 5.43 8.79 -2.59
N GLU A 61 6.26 9.78 -2.24
CA GLU A 61 7.62 9.59 -1.75
C GLU A 61 7.63 8.76 -0.46
N PHE A 62 6.76 9.10 0.50
CA PHE A 62 6.59 8.32 1.72
C PHE A 62 6.21 6.86 1.43
N SER A 63 5.27 6.63 0.51
CA SER A 63 4.85 5.29 0.11
C SER A 63 5.97 4.48 -0.54
N ALA A 64 6.82 5.12 -1.35
CA ALA A 64 7.99 4.49 -1.95
C ALA A 64 9.07 4.14 -0.89
N LEU A 65 9.32 5.05 0.05
CA LEU A 65 10.22 4.81 1.18
C LEU A 65 9.73 3.64 2.04
N LEU A 66 8.43 3.60 2.36
CA LEU A 66 7.83 2.51 3.13
C LEU A 66 7.94 1.17 2.41
N ALA A 67 7.71 1.14 1.10
CA ALA A 67 7.90 -0.07 0.30
C ALA A 67 9.33 -0.61 0.40
N CYS A 68 10.34 0.25 0.34
CA CYS A 68 11.74 -0.12 0.56
C CYS A 68 11.98 -0.68 1.98
N VAL A 69 11.37 -0.07 3.00
CA VAL A 69 11.44 -0.54 4.40
C VAL A 69 10.73 -1.89 4.58
N TYR A 70 9.67 -2.17 3.82
CA TYR A 70 8.97 -3.46 3.87
C TYR A 70 9.71 -4.60 3.17
N LEU A 71 10.69 -4.31 2.31
CA LEU A 71 11.49 -5.33 1.64
C LEU A 71 12.20 -6.29 2.62
N PRO A 72 12.98 -5.83 3.63
CA PRO A 72 13.55 -6.73 4.62
C PRO A 72 12.49 -7.46 5.45
N LEU A 73 11.35 -6.82 5.73
CA LEU A 73 10.27 -7.46 6.47
C LEU A 73 9.67 -8.65 5.70
N PHE A 74 9.44 -8.50 4.40
CA PHE A 74 8.96 -9.58 3.53
C PHE A 74 10.03 -10.66 3.26
N LEU A 75 11.32 -10.35 3.44
CA LEU A 75 12.40 -11.34 3.41
C LEU A 75 12.44 -12.22 4.65
N LEU A 76 12.20 -11.62 5.83
CA LEU A 76 12.37 -12.25 7.14
C LEU A 76 11.14 -13.04 7.57
N ILE A 77 9.94 -12.57 7.24
CA ILE A 77 8.70 -13.19 7.71
C ILE A 77 8.40 -14.50 6.97
N PRO A 78 7.94 -15.55 7.68
CA PRO A 78 7.55 -16.80 7.03
C PRO A 78 6.39 -16.57 6.05
N ARG A 79 6.51 -17.22 4.88
CA ARG A 79 5.64 -17.03 3.71
C ARG A 79 4.11 -17.06 3.97
N PRO A 80 3.54 -17.95 4.81
CA PRO A 80 2.09 -17.93 5.05
C PRO A 80 1.62 -16.65 5.77
N LEU A 81 2.50 -15.99 6.52
CA LEU A 81 2.19 -14.74 7.21
C LEU A 81 2.34 -13.51 6.30
N LEU A 82 2.92 -13.63 5.09
CA LEU A 82 3.07 -12.48 4.18
C LEU A 82 1.71 -11.90 3.77
N LEU A 83 0.70 -12.75 3.58
CA LEU A 83 -0.63 -12.32 3.15
C LEU A 83 -1.36 -11.49 4.23
N PRO A 84 -1.51 -11.98 5.48
CA PRO A 84 -2.08 -11.17 6.55
C PRO A 84 -1.20 -9.97 6.93
N LEU A 85 0.14 -10.10 6.86
CA LEU A 85 1.05 -8.98 7.07
C LEU A 85 0.84 -7.87 6.04
N PHE A 86 0.78 -8.23 4.75
CA PHE A 86 0.53 -7.27 3.67
C PHE A 86 -0.78 -6.52 3.91
N ALA A 87 -1.87 -7.24 4.19
CA ALA A 87 -3.17 -6.64 4.46
C ALA A 87 -3.14 -5.73 5.70
N GLY A 88 -2.48 -6.18 6.78
CA GLY A 88 -2.34 -5.40 8.01
C GLY A 88 -1.55 -4.10 7.81
N LEU A 89 -0.40 -4.17 7.13
CA LEU A 89 0.43 -3.00 6.82
C LEU A 89 -0.30 -2.02 5.88
N TRP A 90 -1.07 -2.55 4.94
CA TRP A 90 -1.85 -1.74 4.00
C TRP A 90 -2.95 -0.96 4.73
N LEU A 91 -3.67 -1.63 5.64
CA LEU A 91 -4.70 -1.01 6.48
C LEU A 91 -4.08 0.00 7.45
N TRP A 92 -2.96 -0.35 8.07
CA TRP A 92 -2.23 0.54 8.97
C TRP A 92 -1.79 1.82 8.24
N GLN A 93 -1.22 1.71 7.04
CA GLN A 93 -0.77 2.87 6.28
C GLN A 93 -1.95 3.73 5.79
N THR A 94 -3.08 3.11 5.45
CA THR A 94 -4.32 3.85 5.14
C THR A 94 -4.80 4.67 6.33
N TYR A 95 -4.74 4.08 7.54
CA TYR A 95 -5.09 4.76 8.78
C TYR A 95 -4.10 5.87 9.14
N ASP A 96 -2.79 5.59 9.04
CA ASP A 96 -1.72 6.53 9.35
C ASP A 96 -1.78 7.76 8.43
N LEU A 97 -2.07 7.53 7.14
CA LEU A 97 -2.25 8.62 6.19
C LEU A 97 -3.46 9.49 6.54
N ALA A 98 -4.60 8.91 6.93
CA ALA A 98 -5.75 9.69 7.38
C ALA A 98 -5.39 10.57 8.60
N PHE A 99 -4.55 10.05 9.49
CA PHE A 99 -4.07 10.79 10.66
C PHE A 99 -3.08 11.90 10.29
N MET A 100 -2.11 11.64 9.40
CA MET A 100 -1.20 12.68 8.90
C MET A 100 -1.94 13.77 8.13
N THR A 101 -2.96 13.41 7.35
CA THR A 101 -3.79 14.40 6.67
C THR A 101 -4.61 15.21 7.67
N ALA A 102 -5.09 14.60 8.76
CA ALA A 102 -5.77 15.33 9.84
C ALA A 102 -4.85 16.35 10.52
N THR A 103 -3.58 16.04 10.76
CA THR A 103 -2.64 17.02 11.37
C THR A 103 -2.32 18.19 10.46
N ALA A 104 -2.46 18.02 9.14
CA ALA A 104 -2.28 19.05 8.14
C ALA A 104 -3.59 19.73 7.70
N SER A 105 -4.73 19.40 8.33
CA SER A 105 -6.05 19.91 7.94
C SER A 105 -6.91 20.28 9.15
N THR A 106 -8.10 20.82 8.89
CA THR A 106 -9.14 21.07 9.90
C THR A 106 -9.99 19.83 10.19
N TRP A 107 -9.84 18.78 9.39
CA TRP A 107 -10.68 17.59 9.42
C TRP A 107 -10.20 16.62 10.50
N LEU A 108 -11.16 15.99 11.19
CA LEU A 108 -10.84 14.93 12.14
C LEU A 108 -10.49 13.64 11.38
N PRO A 109 -9.63 12.76 11.94
CA PRO A 109 -9.22 11.53 11.27
C PRO A 109 -10.41 10.65 10.83
N HIS A 110 -11.49 10.63 11.62
CA HIS A 110 -12.68 9.86 11.27
C HIS A 110 -13.44 10.48 10.10
N GLU A 111 -13.56 11.81 10.03
CA GLU A 111 -14.20 12.52 8.90
C GLU A 111 -13.45 12.23 7.61
N ILE A 112 -12.11 12.20 7.67
CA ILE A 112 -11.28 11.81 6.54
C ILE A 112 -11.57 10.37 6.10
N ILE A 113 -11.65 9.44 7.06
CA ILE A 113 -11.96 8.04 6.78
C ILE A 113 -13.34 7.92 6.12
N TRP A 114 -14.37 8.59 6.64
CA TRP A 114 -15.74 8.50 6.11
C TRP A 114 -15.91 9.15 4.75
N SER A 115 -15.22 10.27 4.49
CA SER A 115 -15.43 11.06 3.27
C SER A 115 -14.51 10.68 2.13
N PHE A 116 -13.28 10.22 2.40
CA PHE A 116 -12.30 9.89 1.35
C PHE A 116 -12.03 8.39 1.23
N ILE A 117 -11.89 7.68 2.34
CA ILE A 117 -11.49 6.26 2.32
C ILE A 117 -12.70 5.35 2.13
N LEU A 118 -13.75 5.54 2.93
CA LEU A 118 -14.92 4.66 2.97
C LEU A 118 -15.66 4.56 1.64
N PRO A 119 -15.90 5.65 0.88
CA PRO A 119 -16.59 5.57 -0.41
C PRO A 119 -15.83 4.73 -1.43
N HIS A 120 -14.49 4.70 -1.31
CA HIS A 120 -13.60 3.99 -2.22
C HIS A 120 -13.17 2.61 -1.70
N THR A 121 -13.74 2.13 -0.58
CA THR A 121 -13.43 0.79 -0.03
C THR A 121 -13.70 -0.36 -0.98
N HIS A 122 -14.56 -0.19 -1.98
CA HIS A 122 -14.75 -1.21 -3.03
C HIS A 122 -13.53 -1.32 -3.96
N TRP A 123 -12.78 -0.24 -4.19
CA TRP A 123 -11.49 -0.25 -4.89
C TRP A 123 -10.38 -0.90 -4.08
N LEU A 124 -10.55 -0.96 -2.76
CA LEU A 124 -9.66 -1.70 -1.86
C LEU A 124 -9.60 -3.17 -2.28
N LEU A 125 -10.74 -3.78 -2.63
CA LEU A 125 -10.76 -5.15 -3.15
C LEU A 125 -10.01 -5.27 -4.48
N LEU A 126 -10.15 -4.31 -5.39
CA LEU A 126 -9.48 -4.34 -6.70
C LEU A 126 -7.96 -4.17 -6.57
N THR A 127 -7.53 -3.25 -5.71
CA THR A 127 -6.12 -2.96 -5.47
C THR A 127 -5.44 -4.04 -4.64
N LEU A 128 -6.14 -4.71 -3.71
CA LEU A 128 -5.59 -5.81 -2.89
C LEU A 128 -5.75 -7.19 -3.50
N MET A 129 -6.80 -7.50 -4.26
CA MET A 129 -7.01 -8.88 -4.75
C MET A 129 -5.87 -9.35 -5.65
N SER A 130 -5.47 -8.53 -6.63
CA SER A 130 -4.40 -8.86 -7.58
C SER A 130 -3.07 -9.22 -6.86
N PRO A 131 -2.55 -8.39 -5.94
CA PRO A 131 -1.33 -8.74 -5.22
C PRO A 131 -1.50 -9.93 -4.27
N LEU A 132 -2.61 -10.04 -3.55
CA LEU A 132 -2.85 -11.17 -2.64
C LEU A 132 -2.93 -12.51 -3.39
N LEU A 133 -3.61 -12.51 -4.55
CA LEU A 133 -3.66 -13.68 -5.44
C LEU A 133 -2.29 -14.01 -5.98
N LEU A 134 -1.51 -13.00 -6.41
CA LEU A 134 -0.17 -13.22 -6.93
C LEU A 134 0.75 -13.82 -5.87
N ILE A 135 0.77 -13.30 -4.64
CA ILE A 135 1.53 -13.87 -3.52
C ILE A 135 1.10 -15.33 -3.27
N ARG A 136 -0.21 -15.61 -3.29
CA ARG A 136 -0.75 -16.96 -3.11
C ARG A 136 -0.39 -17.92 -4.26
N HIS A 137 -0.38 -17.46 -5.50
CA HIS A 137 -0.11 -18.27 -6.69
C HIS A 137 1.39 -18.49 -6.91
N ALA A 138 2.20 -17.44 -6.75
CA ALA A 138 3.66 -17.53 -6.73
C ALA A 138 4.10 -18.48 -5.61
N GLY A 139 3.44 -18.41 -4.45
CA GLY A 139 3.58 -19.38 -3.37
C GLY A 139 3.39 -20.82 -3.86
N ARG A 140 2.23 -21.14 -4.45
CA ARG A 140 1.93 -22.51 -4.92
C ARG A 140 2.87 -23.02 -6.03
N ARG A 141 3.21 -22.19 -7.03
CA ARG A 141 4.05 -22.62 -8.17
C ARG A 141 5.53 -22.78 -7.81
N LEU A 142 6.06 -21.97 -6.90
CA LEU A 142 7.47 -22.08 -6.48
C LEU A 142 7.77 -23.35 -5.66
N PHE A 143 6.75 -24.00 -5.09
CA PHE A 143 6.85 -25.29 -4.41
C PHE A 143 6.50 -26.49 -5.31
N ALA A 144 5.92 -26.27 -6.49
CA ALA A 144 5.51 -27.34 -7.41
C ALA A 144 6.65 -27.87 -8.30
N ALA A 145 7.89 -27.37 -8.16
CA ALA A 145 9.04 -27.83 -8.95
C ALA A 145 10.21 -28.25 -8.05
N ALA A 146 10.05 -29.42 -7.45
CA ALA A 146 11.08 -30.46 -7.47
C ALA A 146 10.35 -31.78 -7.73
N PRO A 147 10.31 -32.30 -8.99
CA PRO A 147 10.04 -33.71 -9.14
C PRO A 147 11.11 -34.43 -8.31
N ALA A 148 10.68 -35.24 -7.36
CA ALA A 148 11.57 -36.16 -6.69
C ALA A 148 12.32 -36.91 -7.80
N SER A 149 13.63 -36.73 -7.85
CA SER A 149 14.50 -37.63 -8.59
C SER A 149 14.33 -38.99 -7.92
N GLN A 150 13.37 -39.77 -8.42
CA GLN A 150 13.30 -41.19 -8.17
C GLN A 150 14.48 -41.80 -8.91
N LYS A 151 15.53 -42.09 -8.14
CA LYS A 151 16.42 -43.21 -8.44
C LYS A 151 15.72 -44.50 -8.08
#